data_AF-A0A955V8S5-F1
#
_entry.id   AF-A0A955V8S5-F1
#
_cell.length_a   1.000
_cell.length_b   1.000
_cell.length_c   1.000
_cell.angle_alpha   90.00
_cell.angle_beta   90.00
_cell.angle_gamma   90.00
#
_symmetry.space_group_name_H-M   'P 1'
#
loop_
_entity.id
_entity.type
_entity.pdbx_description
1 polymer ?
#
loop_
_entity_poly.entity_id
_entity_poly.type
_entity_poly.pdbx_seq_one_letter_code
_entity_poly.pdbx_strand_id
1 'polypeptide(L)'
;MTRQRLVDKSPGVWLRRGMASRVTPWEIRNEWLLHPSIAEVFPEQEAAGFVCEVVRELVNPAQVDAGAGPEDHPEHFAPMMVSLLAYACHQGLGSSRDIVRAATRRTDFIALTAAWTPRVSEVVGFRERNGDHLLTALARTLAVCGDVGLPARDLTAETPPQQVGEHVARWLAGVAQADAAAAATLGPDEVELPAPTWLDDPAGRARAIQDAITRLSGGAAGGGRGAEAPAAASG
;
A
#
# COMPACT_ATOMS: atom_id res chain seq x y z
N MET A 1 71.05 7.29 1.74
CA MET A 1 69.72 7.66 2.26
C MET A 1 68.64 7.02 1.40
N THR A 2 68.09 5.94 1.95
CA THR A 2 66.75 5.34 1.84
C THR A 2 65.98 5.43 0.50
N ARG A 3 66.05 4.33 -0.26
CA ARG A 3 65.04 3.88 -1.23
C ARG A 3 63.77 3.45 -0.49
N GLN A 4 62.62 3.98 -0.89
CA GLN A 4 61.32 3.54 -0.43
C GLN A 4 60.96 2.21 -1.12
N ARG A 5 60.60 1.21 -0.31
CA ARG A 5 60.38 -0.17 -0.73
C ARG A 5 59.06 -0.28 -1.51
N LEU A 6 59.14 -0.59 -2.80
CA LEU A 6 58.06 -1.27 -3.51
C LEU A 6 58.28 -2.77 -3.27
N VAL A 7 57.48 -3.40 -2.41
CA VAL A 7 57.48 -4.85 -2.24
C VAL A 7 56.37 -5.42 -3.11
N ASP A 8 56.76 -5.89 -4.28
CA ASP A 8 56.03 -6.89 -5.05
C ASP A 8 56.21 -8.25 -4.37
N LYS A 9 55.11 -8.95 -4.07
CA LYS A 9 55.01 -10.43 -4.03
C LYS A 9 53.55 -10.87 -4.12
N SER A 10 53.11 -11.31 -5.29
CA SER A 10 52.09 -12.37 -5.37
C SER A 10 52.42 -13.28 -6.55
N PRO A 11 52.92 -14.51 -6.29
CA PRO A 11 53.23 -15.45 -7.36
C PRO A 11 51.93 -16.05 -7.90
N GLY A 12 51.91 -16.25 -9.21
CA GLY A 12 50.72 -16.69 -9.92
C GLY A 12 50.21 -18.08 -9.53
N VAL A 13 48.90 -18.25 -9.69
CA VAL A 13 48.25 -19.47 -10.19
C VAL A 13 47.06 -19.01 -11.03
N TRP A 14 47.21 -19.01 -12.35
CA TRP A 14 46.06 -19.09 -13.25
C TRP A 14 45.65 -20.56 -13.35
N LEU A 15 44.34 -20.82 -13.39
CA LEU A 15 43.65 -22.09 -13.65
C LEU A 15 43.29 -22.96 -12.43
N ARG A 16 42.21 -22.58 -11.73
CA ARG A 16 41.12 -23.53 -11.45
C ARG A 16 39.79 -22.90 -11.89
N ARG A 17 39.19 -23.51 -12.92
CA ARG A 17 37.81 -23.25 -13.33
C ARG A 17 36.88 -23.89 -12.30
N GLY A 18 36.63 -23.18 -11.20
CA GLY A 18 35.46 -23.40 -10.36
C GLY A 18 34.47 -22.28 -10.65
N MET A 19 33.24 -22.59 -11.03
CA MET A 19 32.17 -21.59 -11.04
C MET A 19 31.93 -21.18 -9.58
N ALA A 20 32.64 -20.17 -9.11
CA ALA A 20 32.16 -19.36 -8.02
C ALA A 20 30.86 -18.75 -8.54
N SER A 21 29.71 -19.30 -8.15
CA SER A 21 28.44 -18.64 -8.38
C SER A 21 28.58 -17.27 -7.73
N ARG A 22 28.69 -16.22 -8.55
CA ARG A 22 28.60 -14.87 -8.05
C ARG A 22 27.15 -14.74 -7.61
N VAL A 23 26.91 -14.94 -6.32
CA VAL A 23 25.65 -14.56 -5.70
C VAL A 23 25.59 -13.06 -5.87
N THR A 24 24.77 -12.61 -6.81
CA THR A 24 24.49 -11.18 -6.94
C THR A 24 23.60 -10.85 -5.76
N PRO A 25 24.03 -9.95 -4.86
CA PRO A 25 23.17 -9.49 -3.79
C PRO A 25 21.87 -8.96 -4.42
N TRP A 26 20.74 -9.41 -3.90
CA TRP A 26 19.47 -8.89 -4.33
C TRP A 26 19.34 -7.45 -3.81
N GLU A 27 19.30 -6.48 -4.73
CA GLU A 27 19.11 -5.07 -4.40
C GLU A 27 17.95 -4.50 -5.22
N ILE A 28 16.91 -4.02 -4.52
CA ILE A 28 15.73 -3.37 -5.11
C ILE A 28 16.13 -2.15 -5.96
N ARG A 29 17.24 -1.50 -5.63
CA ARG A 29 17.70 -0.26 -6.29
C ARG A 29 18.58 -0.51 -7.51
N ASN A 30 18.84 -1.76 -7.88
CA ASN A 30 19.52 -2.03 -9.14
C ASN A 30 18.60 -1.63 -10.29
N GLU A 31 19.07 -0.76 -11.18
CA GLU A 31 18.35 -0.37 -12.38
C GLU A 31 18.48 -1.49 -13.42
N TRP A 32 17.35 -2.09 -13.81
CA TRP A 32 17.30 -3.09 -14.87
C TRP A 32 17.00 -2.39 -16.18
N LEU A 33 17.83 -2.63 -17.21
CA LEU A 33 17.71 -1.96 -18.52
C LEU A 33 16.38 -2.22 -19.24
N LEU A 34 15.69 -3.32 -18.91
CA LEU A 34 14.37 -3.68 -19.43
C LEU A 34 13.54 -4.30 -18.30
N HIS A 35 12.48 -3.61 -17.89
CA HIS A 35 11.44 -4.23 -17.08
C HIS A 35 10.51 -5.06 -17.99
N PRO A 36 9.99 -6.21 -17.51
CA PRO A 36 8.86 -6.87 -18.16
C PRO A 36 7.67 -5.89 -18.28
N SER A 37 6.81 -6.08 -19.28
CA SER A 37 5.66 -5.21 -19.52
C SER A 37 4.77 -5.15 -18.27
N ILE A 38 4.31 -3.96 -17.88
CA ILE A 38 3.47 -3.76 -16.68
C ILE A 38 2.21 -4.66 -16.74
N ALA A 39 1.63 -4.83 -17.93
CA ALA A 39 0.46 -5.69 -18.13
C ALA A 39 0.74 -7.18 -17.88
N GLU A 40 1.97 -7.64 -18.05
CA GLU A 40 2.36 -9.05 -17.83
C GLU A 40 2.65 -9.36 -16.36
N VAL A 41 2.77 -8.33 -15.52
CA VAL A 41 3.25 -8.47 -14.13
C VAL A 41 2.12 -8.35 -13.10
N PHE A 42 0.96 -7.78 -13.45
CA PHE A 42 -0.06 -7.41 -12.46
C PHE A 42 -1.50 -7.80 -12.83
N PRO A 43 -1.94 -9.03 -12.47
CA PRO A 43 -3.34 -9.47 -12.62
C PRO A 43 -4.36 -8.59 -11.88
N GLU A 44 -3.94 -7.94 -10.80
CA GLU A 44 -4.79 -7.03 -10.02
C GLU A 44 -5.26 -5.80 -10.83
N GLN A 45 -4.53 -5.41 -11.87
CA GLN A 45 -4.97 -4.35 -12.79
C GLN A 45 -6.13 -4.79 -13.68
N GLU A 46 -6.27 -6.09 -13.97
CA GLU A 46 -7.40 -6.62 -14.73
C GLU A 46 -8.69 -6.51 -13.91
N ALA A 47 -8.63 -6.80 -12.60
CA ALA A 47 -9.78 -6.64 -11.70
C ALA A 47 -10.17 -5.17 -11.51
N ALA A 48 -9.20 -4.27 -11.31
CA ALA A 48 -9.45 -2.83 -11.20
C ALA A 48 -10.06 -2.26 -12.51
N GLY A 49 -9.52 -2.67 -13.66
CA GLY A 49 -10.04 -2.31 -14.98
C GLY A 49 -11.47 -2.79 -15.18
N PHE A 50 -11.75 -4.06 -14.86
CA PHE A 50 -13.09 -4.62 -14.95
C PHE A 50 -14.10 -3.88 -14.07
N VAL A 51 -13.75 -3.56 -12.81
CA VAL A 51 -14.61 -2.75 -11.93
C VAL A 51 -14.89 -1.37 -12.53
N CYS A 52 -13.91 -0.73 -13.15
CA CYS A 52 -14.12 0.55 -13.84
C CYS A 52 -15.08 0.43 -15.02
N GLU A 53 -14.97 -0.63 -15.82
CA GLU A 53 -15.88 -0.91 -16.94
C GLU A 53 -17.32 -1.10 -16.43
N VAL A 54 -17.51 -1.89 -15.37
CA VAL A 54 -18.83 -2.07 -14.74
C VAL A 54 -19.40 -0.74 -14.25
N VAL A 55 -18.60 0.09 -13.57
CA VAL A 55 -19.04 1.41 -13.10
C VAL A 55 -19.45 2.30 -14.28
N ARG A 56 -18.71 2.30 -15.39
CA ARG A 56 -19.04 3.09 -16.58
C ARG A 56 -20.36 2.67 -17.23
N GLU A 57 -20.69 1.38 -17.19
CA GLU A 57 -21.96 0.87 -17.72
C GLU A 57 -23.14 1.11 -16.78
N LEU A 58 -22.92 1.08 -15.46
CA LEU A 58 -24.00 1.13 -14.46
C LEU A 58 -24.29 2.52 -13.90
N VAL A 59 -23.30 3.40 -13.88
CA VAL A 59 -23.37 4.69 -13.18
C VAL A 59 -23.54 5.81 -14.18
N ASN A 60 -24.67 6.51 -14.06
CA ASN A 60 -24.86 7.76 -14.78
C ASN A 60 -24.15 8.90 -14.04
N PRO A 61 -23.07 9.49 -14.59
CA PRO A 61 -22.31 10.55 -13.91
C PRO A 61 -23.16 11.80 -13.63
N ALA A 62 -24.25 12.02 -14.37
CA ALA A 62 -25.16 13.14 -14.12
C ALA A 62 -25.95 13.01 -12.80
N GLN A 63 -25.99 11.83 -12.17
CA GLN A 63 -26.66 11.59 -10.89
C GLN A 63 -25.72 11.71 -9.69
N VAL A 64 -24.45 12.03 -9.92
CA VAL A 64 -23.42 12.10 -8.88
C VAL A 64 -22.94 13.54 -8.76
N ASP A 65 -23.00 14.09 -7.56
CA ASP A 65 -22.43 15.39 -7.24
C ASP A 65 -20.91 15.29 -7.15
N ALA A 66 -20.25 15.71 -8.23
CA ALA A 66 -18.80 15.79 -8.32
C ALA A 66 -18.19 16.76 -7.29
N GLY A 67 -18.91 17.81 -6.87
CA GLY A 67 -18.31 18.93 -6.14
C GLY A 67 -17.23 19.66 -6.95
N ALA A 68 -16.32 20.35 -6.25
CA ALA A 68 -15.14 20.97 -6.86
C ALA A 68 -14.08 19.88 -7.11
N GLY A 69 -14.16 19.22 -8.27
CA GLY A 69 -13.14 18.30 -8.75
C GLY A 69 -11.86 19.02 -9.22
N PRO A 70 -10.87 18.27 -9.75
CA PRO A 70 -9.68 18.85 -10.37
C PRO A 70 -10.05 19.75 -11.55
N GLU A 71 -9.35 20.87 -11.70
CA GLU A 71 -9.64 21.91 -12.70
C GLU A 71 -9.48 21.42 -14.13
N ASP A 72 -8.55 20.48 -14.36
CA ASP A 72 -8.17 20.05 -15.71
C ASP A 72 -9.24 19.21 -16.41
N HIS A 73 -9.99 18.39 -15.66
CA HIS A 73 -10.94 17.39 -16.19
C HIS A 73 -12.14 17.11 -15.26
N PRO A 74 -13.03 18.08 -15.03
CA PRO A 74 -14.16 17.93 -14.11
C PRO A 74 -15.16 16.83 -14.52
N GLU A 75 -15.31 16.55 -15.81
CA GLU A 75 -16.22 15.53 -16.35
C GLU A 75 -15.80 14.09 -16.00
N HIS A 76 -14.51 13.87 -15.74
CA HIS A 76 -13.97 12.57 -15.39
C HIS A 76 -13.93 12.34 -13.88
N PHE A 77 -14.11 13.39 -13.07
CA PHE A 77 -13.96 13.32 -11.62
C PHE A 77 -14.97 12.39 -10.97
N ALA A 78 -16.27 12.60 -11.22
CA ALA A 78 -17.33 11.76 -10.64
C ALA A 78 -17.18 10.27 -10.98
N PRO A 79 -17.06 9.85 -12.26
CA PRO A 79 -16.91 8.43 -12.58
C PRO A 79 -15.61 7.82 -12.04
N MET A 80 -14.52 8.58 -11.99
CA MET A 80 -13.26 8.14 -11.37
C MET A 80 -13.42 7.93 -9.87
N MET A 81 -14.05 8.87 -9.16
CA MET A 81 -14.29 8.76 -7.72
C MET A 81 -15.22 7.60 -7.37
N VAL A 82 -16.28 7.35 -8.16
CA VAL A 82 -17.14 6.17 -7.97
C VAL A 82 -16.37 4.88 -8.22
N SER A 83 -15.56 4.82 -9.28
CA SER A 83 -14.71 3.66 -9.59
C SER A 83 -13.72 3.38 -8.47
N LEU A 84 -13.09 4.44 -7.94
CA LEU A 84 -12.13 4.36 -6.84
C LEU A 84 -12.78 3.78 -5.58
N LEU A 85 -13.98 4.25 -5.25
CA LEU A 85 -14.74 3.78 -4.08
C LEU A 85 -15.30 2.37 -4.27
N ALA A 86 -15.75 2.03 -5.48
CA ALA A 86 -16.20 0.68 -5.81
C ALA A 86 -15.06 -0.34 -5.70
N TYR A 87 -13.89 -0.01 -6.25
CA TYR A 87 -12.72 -0.85 -6.14
C TYR A 87 -12.18 -0.91 -4.69
N ALA A 88 -12.19 0.20 -3.96
CA ALA A 88 -11.87 0.20 -2.53
C ALA A 88 -12.79 -0.73 -1.72
N CYS A 89 -14.10 -0.67 -1.95
CA CYS A 89 -15.06 -1.56 -1.31
C CYS A 89 -14.82 -3.02 -1.73
N HIS A 90 -14.57 -3.27 -3.01
CA HIS A 90 -14.23 -4.60 -3.53
C HIS A 90 -13.01 -5.20 -2.83
N GLN A 91 -12.00 -4.38 -2.54
CA GLN A 91 -10.76 -4.78 -1.87
C GLN A 91 -10.84 -4.75 -0.33
N GLY A 92 -11.96 -4.31 0.25
CA GLY A 92 -12.15 -4.18 1.70
C GLY A 92 -11.43 -2.99 2.34
N LEU A 93 -11.06 -1.96 1.57
CA LEU A 93 -10.43 -0.74 2.08
C LEU A 93 -11.49 0.26 2.55
N GLY A 94 -11.58 0.50 3.85
CA GLY A 94 -12.61 1.35 4.46
C GLY A 94 -12.23 2.82 4.60
N SER A 95 -11.07 3.14 5.20
CA SER A 95 -10.73 4.53 5.49
C SER A 95 -10.43 5.33 4.22
N SER A 96 -10.91 6.57 4.16
CA SER A 96 -10.55 7.53 3.11
C SER A 96 -9.04 7.72 3.03
N ARG A 97 -8.31 7.67 4.16
CA ARG A 97 -6.84 7.71 4.16
C ARG A 97 -6.20 6.47 3.55
N ASP A 98 -6.73 5.27 3.84
CA ASP A 98 -6.21 4.05 3.24
C ASP A 98 -6.43 4.03 1.72
N ILE A 99 -7.55 4.61 1.25
CA ILE A 99 -7.84 4.76 -0.17
C ILE A 99 -6.89 5.76 -0.83
N VAL A 100 -6.65 6.92 -0.22
CA VAL A 100 -5.66 7.88 -0.72
C VAL A 100 -4.26 7.25 -0.75
N ARG A 101 -3.88 6.54 0.32
CA ARG A 101 -2.61 5.81 0.40
C ARG A 101 -2.48 4.79 -0.72
N ALA A 102 -3.56 4.05 -0.99
CA ALA A 102 -3.62 3.10 -2.07
C ALA A 102 -3.45 3.79 -3.43
N ALA A 103 -4.14 4.91 -3.67
CA ALA A 103 -4.00 5.73 -4.89
C ALA A 103 -2.58 6.27 -5.12
N THR A 104 -1.74 6.34 -4.09
CA THR A 104 -0.33 6.76 -4.21
C THR A 104 0.64 5.58 -4.34
N ARG A 105 0.31 4.39 -3.79
CA ARG A 105 1.29 3.30 -3.58
C ARG A 105 0.97 2.00 -4.29
N ARG A 106 -0.31 1.74 -4.59
CA ARG A 106 -0.72 0.48 -5.20
C ARG A 106 -1.01 0.71 -6.68
N THR A 107 -0.35 -0.06 -7.53
CA THR A 107 -0.38 0.12 -8.99
C THR A 107 -1.79 -0.02 -9.59
N ASP A 108 -2.63 -0.86 -9.00
CA ASP A 108 -4.04 -1.02 -9.36
C ASP A 108 -4.86 0.27 -9.11
N PHE A 109 -4.66 0.91 -7.96
CA PHE A 109 -5.30 2.19 -7.65
C PHE A 109 -4.71 3.37 -8.44
N ILE A 110 -3.38 3.40 -8.65
CA ILE A 110 -2.71 4.42 -9.47
C ILE A 110 -3.23 4.37 -10.92
N ALA A 111 -3.41 3.17 -11.47
CA ALA A 111 -3.97 3.02 -12.82
C ALA A 111 -5.41 3.53 -12.90
N LEU A 112 -6.24 3.22 -11.88
CA LEU A 112 -7.62 3.66 -11.81
C LEU A 112 -7.76 5.19 -11.80
N THR A 113 -6.88 5.88 -11.08
CA THR A 113 -6.92 7.35 -10.96
C THR A 113 -6.07 8.06 -12.01
N ALA A 114 -5.49 7.34 -12.98
CA ALA A 114 -4.54 7.88 -13.95
C ALA A 114 -3.39 8.67 -13.27
N ALA A 115 -2.89 8.14 -12.14
CA ALA A 115 -1.89 8.74 -11.27
C ALA A 115 -2.28 10.08 -10.61
N TRP A 116 -3.52 10.54 -10.77
CA TRP A 116 -4.07 11.60 -9.94
C TRP A 116 -4.26 11.08 -8.50
N THR A 117 -3.89 11.87 -7.50
CA THR A 117 -3.99 11.49 -6.09
C THR A 117 -5.04 12.36 -5.40
N PRO A 118 -6.19 11.80 -4.97
CA PRO A 118 -7.17 12.55 -4.20
C PRO A 118 -6.63 13.00 -2.85
N ARG A 119 -7.13 14.13 -2.36
CA ARG A 119 -6.99 14.50 -0.95
C ARG A 119 -8.01 13.77 -0.09
N VAL A 120 -7.69 13.59 1.19
CA VAL A 120 -8.60 12.92 2.13
C VAL A 120 -9.92 13.66 2.22
N SER A 121 -9.88 15.00 2.27
CA SER A 121 -11.09 15.84 2.29
C SER A 121 -11.97 15.66 1.05
N GLU A 122 -11.37 15.37 -0.11
CA GLU A 122 -12.10 15.18 -1.36
C GLU A 122 -12.85 13.84 -1.34
N VAL A 123 -12.21 12.77 -0.86
CA VAL A 123 -12.85 11.46 -0.68
C VAL A 123 -13.99 11.54 0.34
N VAL A 124 -13.75 12.16 1.50
CA VAL A 124 -14.75 12.32 2.56
C VAL A 124 -15.95 13.13 2.04
N GLY A 125 -15.68 14.31 1.49
CA GLY A 125 -16.75 15.18 0.99
C GLY A 125 -17.54 14.53 -0.15
N PHE A 126 -16.88 13.77 -1.03
CA PHE A 126 -17.57 13.05 -2.10
C PHE A 126 -18.52 11.98 -1.56
N ARG A 127 -18.11 11.25 -0.51
CA ARG A 127 -18.97 10.26 0.16
C ARG A 127 -20.19 10.92 0.83
N GLU A 128 -19.97 12.03 1.54
CA GLU A 128 -21.03 12.75 2.24
C GLU A 128 -22.10 13.29 1.28
N ARG A 129 -21.69 13.84 0.13
CA ARG A 129 -22.62 14.37 -0.88
C ARG A 129 -23.43 13.30 -1.61
N ASN A 130 -22.90 12.08 -1.72
CA ASN A 130 -23.43 11.06 -2.63
C ASN A 130 -23.89 9.77 -1.94
N GLY A 131 -24.09 9.75 -0.62
CA GLY A 131 -24.32 8.52 0.17
C GLY A 131 -25.27 7.49 -0.46
N ASP A 132 -26.50 7.88 -0.79
CA ASP A 132 -27.52 6.97 -1.36
C ASP A 132 -27.18 6.51 -2.78
N HIS A 133 -26.61 7.41 -3.59
CA HIS A 133 -26.14 7.09 -4.94
C HIS A 133 -24.96 6.11 -4.89
N LEU A 134 -24.03 6.30 -3.95
CA LEU A 134 -22.90 5.40 -3.74
C LEU A 134 -23.34 4.04 -3.25
N LEU A 135 -24.25 3.97 -2.29
CA LEU A 135 -24.80 2.69 -1.83
C LEU A 135 -25.36 1.89 -3.01
N THR A 136 -26.17 2.54 -3.84
CA THR A 136 -26.78 1.91 -5.01
C THR A 136 -25.74 1.50 -6.06
N ALA A 137 -24.82 2.41 -6.42
CA ALA A 137 -23.80 2.17 -7.43
C ALA A 137 -22.84 1.04 -7.02
N LEU A 138 -22.35 1.08 -5.79
CA LEU A 138 -21.42 0.07 -5.26
C LEU A 138 -22.10 -1.29 -5.14
N ALA A 139 -23.31 -1.35 -4.57
CA ALA A 139 -24.03 -2.63 -4.44
C ALA A 139 -24.27 -3.29 -5.79
N ARG A 140 -24.68 -2.52 -6.80
CA ARG A 140 -24.88 -3.05 -8.16
C ARG A 140 -23.57 -3.46 -8.81
N THR A 141 -22.51 -2.68 -8.65
CA THR A 141 -21.17 -3.00 -9.18
C THR A 141 -20.67 -4.32 -8.60
N LEU A 142 -20.70 -4.46 -7.27
CA LEU A 142 -20.25 -5.67 -6.58
C LEU A 142 -21.11 -6.89 -6.91
N ALA A 143 -22.42 -6.71 -7.12
CA ALA A 143 -23.31 -7.79 -7.54
C ALA A 143 -22.97 -8.29 -8.96
N VAL A 144 -22.70 -7.37 -9.90
CA VAL A 144 -22.26 -7.73 -11.26
C VAL A 144 -20.91 -8.44 -11.22
N CYS A 145 -19.95 -7.92 -10.44
CA CYS A 145 -18.66 -8.59 -10.27
C CYS A 145 -18.82 -10.01 -9.70
N GLY A 146 -19.66 -10.19 -8.69
CA GLY A 146 -19.96 -11.51 -8.12
C GLY A 146 -20.56 -12.49 -9.14
N ASP A 147 -21.51 -12.03 -9.95
CA ASP A 147 -22.19 -12.85 -10.98
C ASP A 147 -21.24 -13.37 -12.07
N VAL A 148 -20.22 -12.57 -12.42
CA VAL A 148 -19.18 -12.99 -13.38
C VAL A 148 -18.03 -13.79 -12.75
N GLY A 149 -18.09 -14.10 -11.45
CA GLY A 149 -17.07 -14.87 -10.74
C GLY A 149 -15.91 -14.05 -10.16
N LEU A 150 -16.08 -12.73 -10.03
CA LEU A 150 -15.15 -11.80 -9.36
C LEU A 150 -15.80 -11.22 -8.08
N PRO A 151 -16.03 -12.03 -7.04
CA PRO A 151 -16.61 -11.52 -5.80
C PRO A 151 -15.65 -10.58 -5.07
N ALA A 152 -16.20 -9.58 -4.38
CA ALA A 152 -15.43 -8.74 -3.46
C ALA A 152 -14.78 -9.58 -2.36
N ARG A 153 -13.70 -9.06 -1.76
CA ARG A 153 -12.84 -9.74 -0.79
C ARG A 153 -13.59 -10.49 0.33
N ASP A 154 -14.68 -9.91 0.83
CA ASP A 154 -15.44 -10.45 1.96
C ASP A 154 -16.77 -11.09 1.53
N LEU A 155 -16.96 -11.31 0.23
CA LEU A 155 -18.14 -11.91 -0.37
C LEU A 155 -17.76 -13.18 -1.13
N THR A 156 -18.77 -13.96 -1.51
CA THR A 156 -18.63 -15.13 -2.39
C THR A 156 -19.46 -14.94 -3.65
N ALA A 157 -19.15 -15.68 -4.72
CA ALA A 157 -19.94 -15.64 -5.96
C ALA A 157 -21.42 -16.02 -5.74
N GLU A 158 -21.71 -16.79 -4.68
CA GLU A 158 -23.06 -17.22 -4.32
C GLU A 158 -23.81 -16.20 -3.43
N THR A 159 -23.18 -15.08 -3.08
CA THR A 159 -23.77 -14.11 -2.16
C THR A 159 -24.99 -13.43 -2.78
N PRO A 160 -26.19 -13.50 -2.16
CA PRO A 160 -27.39 -12.87 -2.70
C PRO A 160 -27.27 -11.34 -2.81
N PRO A 161 -27.91 -10.69 -3.80
CA PRO A 161 -27.83 -9.24 -3.99
C PRO A 161 -28.20 -8.40 -2.76
N GLN A 162 -29.15 -8.87 -1.95
CA GLN A 162 -29.53 -8.21 -0.69
C GLN A 162 -28.35 -8.17 0.29
N GLN A 163 -27.61 -9.27 0.43
CA GLN A 163 -26.44 -9.35 1.32
C GLN A 163 -25.26 -8.52 0.78
N VAL A 164 -25.13 -8.39 -0.55
CA VAL A 164 -24.18 -7.45 -1.16
C VAL A 164 -24.52 -6.01 -0.76
N GLY A 165 -25.80 -5.63 -0.83
CA GLY A 165 -26.27 -4.31 -0.39
C GLY A 165 -26.00 -4.05 1.09
N GLU A 166 -26.27 -5.02 1.96
CA GLU A 166 -25.95 -4.95 3.39
C GLU A 166 -24.45 -4.82 3.67
N HIS A 167 -23.62 -5.54 2.91
CA HIS A 167 -22.16 -5.42 3.00
C HIS A 167 -21.71 -3.99 2.67
N VAL A 168 -22.18 -3.42 1.56
CA VAL A 168 -21.84 -2.05 1.16
C VAL A 168 -22.33 -1.04 2.18
N ALA A 169 -23.56 -1.20 2.69
CA ALA A 169 -24.09 -0.33 3.73
C ALA A 169 -23.24 -0.37 5.01
N ARG A 170 -22.79 -1.56 5.43
CA ARG A 170 -21.90 -1.73 6.57
C ARG A 170 -20.53 -1.10 6.32
N TRP A 171 -19.99 -1.27 5.12
CA TRP A 171 -18.73 -0.65 4.72
C TRP A 171 -18.84 0.89 4.79
N LEU A 172 -19.86 1.48 4.16
CA LEU A 172 -20.13 2.93 4.20
C LEU A 172 -20.37 3.46 5.62
N ALA A 173 -20.99 2.68 6.51
CA ALA A 173 -21.14 3.06 7.91
C ALA A 173 -19.80 3.02 8.69
N GLY A 174 -18.98 2.00 8.43
CA GLY A 174 -17.69 1.80 9.08
C GLY A 174 -16.64 2.85 8.71
N VAL A 175 -16.68 3.39 7.48
CA VAL A 175 -15.68 4.36 7.02
C VAL A 175 -15.70 5.66 7.84
N ALA A 176 -16.88 6.15 8.22
CA ALA A 176 -17.02 7.39 8.96
C ALA A 176 -16.34 7.31 10.33
N GLN A 177 -16.46 6.17 11.01
CA GLN A 177 -15.78 5.92 12.28
C GLN A 177 -14.27 5.81 12.11
N ALA A 178 -13.79 5.14 11.06
CA ALA A 178 -12.37 5.01 10.76
C ALA A 178 -11.72 6.37 10.45
N ASP A 179 -12.40 7.20 9.66
CA ASP A 179 -11.91 8.53 9.28
C ASP A 179 -11.87 9.48 10.48
N ALA A 180 -12.87 9.42 11.36
CA ALA A 180 -12.89 10.19 12.61
C ALA A 180 -11.74 9.78 13.57
N ALA A 181 -11.48 8.47 13.70
CA ALA A 181 -10.38 7.97 14.53
C ALA A 181 -9.01 8.44 14.01
N ALA A 182 -8.80 8.41 12.69
CA ALA A 182 -7.55 8.85 12.10
C ALA A 182 -7.37 10.38 12.13
N ALA A 183 -8.46 11.15 12.00
CA ALA A 183 -8.43 12.61 12.14
C ALA A 183 -8.01 13.09 13.54
N ALA A 184 -8.14 12.24 14.58
CA ALA A 184 -7.65 12.57 15.92
C ALA A 184 -6.11 12.57 16.05
N THR A 185 -5.39 11.99 15.08
CA THR A 185 -3.93 11.74 15.18
C THR A 185 -3.12 12.41 14.07
N LEU A 186 -3.74 12.69 12.93
CA LEU A 186 -3.11 13.24 11.72
C LEU A 186 -3.79 14.55 11.31
N GLY A 187 -3.06 15.40 10.57
CA GLY A 187 -3.65 16.55 9.90
C GLY A 187 -4.81 16.17 8.96
N PRO A 188 -5.60 17.16 8.50
CA PRO A 188 -6.85 16.93 7.76
C PRO A 188 -6.63 16.12 6.47
N ASP A 189 -5.58 16.43 5.71
CA ASP A 189 -5.21 15.73 4.47
C ASP A 189 -3.96 14.84 4.63
N GLU A 190 -3.45 14.69 5.86
CA GLU A 190 -2.31 13.81 6.13
C GLU A 190 -2.76 12.36 6.19
N VAL A 191 -2.11 11.54 5.36
CA VAL A 191 -2.39 10.11 5.23
C VAL A 191 -1.46 9.28 6.13
N GLU A 192 -0.25 9.77 6.35
CA GLU A 192 0.81 9.15 7.14
C GLU A 192 1.63 10.21 7.87
N LEU A 193 2.31 9.79 8.93
CA LEU A 193 3.35 10.61 9.52
C LEU A 193 4.48 10.83 8.51
N PRO A 194 5.10 12.02 8.49
CA PRO A 194 6.20 12.29 7.58
C PRO A 194 7.33 11.30 7.80
N ALA A 195 7.91 10.83 6.69
CA ALA A 195 9.06 9.95 6.74
C ALA A 195 10.21 10.63 7.52
N PRO A 196 11.03 9.86 8.26
CA PRO A 196 12.20 10.42 8.89
C PRO A 196 13.12 11.07 7.84
N THR A 197 13.67 12.23 8.15
CA THR A 197 14.50 13.02 7.21
C THR A 197 15.76 12.29 6.75
N TRP A 198 16.22 11.28 7.49
CA TRP A 198 17.36 10.43 7.13
C TRP A 198 17.00 9.32 6.14
N LEU A 199 15.71 9.08 5.85
CA LEU A 199 15.27 7.93 5.06
C LEU A 199 15.71 8.03 3.60
N ASP A 200 15.82 9.24 3.04
CA ASP A 200 16.24 9.44 1.66
C ASP A 200 17.77 9.41 1.49
N ASP A 201 18.53 9.67 2.56
CA ASP A 201 19.99 9.63 2.57
C ASP A 201 20.54 8.20 2.74
N PRO A 202 21.29 7.64 1.76
CA PRO A 202 21.93 6.33 1.90
C PRO A 202 22.82 6.18 3.13
N ALA A 203 23.61 7.20 3.46
CA ALA A 203 24.52 7.16 4.61
C ALA A 203 23.74 7.22 5.93
N GLY A 204 22.75 8.11 6.00
CA GLY A 204 21.78 8.24 7.09
C GLY A 204 21.03 6.93 7.36
N ARG A 205 20.48 6.29 6.32
CA ARG A 205 19.84 4.96 6.43
C ARG A 205 20.78 3.92 7.01
N ALA A 206 21.99 3.80 6.46
CA ALA A 206 22.95 2.80 6.92
C ALA A 206 23.30 3.01 8.40
N ARG A 207 23.52 4.27 8.83
CA ARG A 207 23.77 4.61 10.22
C ARG A 207 22.58 4.26 11.12
N ALA A 208 21.37 4.69 10.75
CA ALA A 208 20.15 4.41 11.51
C ALA A 208 19.91 2.90 11.69
N ILE A 209 20.17 2.10 10.64
CA ILE A 209 20.11 0.64 10.69
C ILE A 209 21.14 0.07 11.66
N GLN A 210 22.41 0.48 11.57
CA GLN A 210 23.47 -0.03 12.45
C GLN A 210 23.24 0.36 13.92
N ASP A 211 22.76 1.57 14.18
CA ASP A 211 22.40 2.03 15.52
C ASP A 211 21.21 1.22 16.08
N ALA A 212 20.21 0.91 15.26
CA ALA A 212 19.08 0.06 15.64
C ALA A 212 19.52 -1.39 15.93
N ILE A 213 20.35 -1.98 15.07
CA ILE A 213 20.92 -3.32 15.27
C ILE A 213 21.70 -3.37 16.59
N THR A 214 22.58 -2.39 16.83
CA THR A 214 23.41 -2.32 18.04
C THR A 214 22.54 -2.24 19.30
N ARG A 215 21.47 -1.44 19.30
CA ARG A 215 20.52 -1.36 20.43
C ARG A 215 19.81 -2.67 20.69
N LEU A 216 19.31 -3.33 19.65
CA LEU A 216 18.60 -4.62 19.76
C LEU A 216 19.53 -5.74 20.22
N SER A 217 20.78 -5.77 19.74
CA SER A 217 21.78 -6.76 20.15
C SER A 217 22.33 -6.50 21.56
N GLY A 218 22.46 -5.24 21.98
CA GLY A 218 22.90 -4.87 23.34
C GLY A 218 21.88 -5.17 24.44
N GLY A 219 20.59 -5.10 24.13
CA GLY A 219 19.50 -5.43 25.08
C GLY A 219 19.38 -6.91 25.43
N ALA A 220 19.82 -7.82 24.55
CA ALA A 220 19.76 -9.26 24.77
C ALA A 220 20.79 -9.77 25.81
N ALA A 221 21.83 -8.98 26.13
CA ALA A 221 22.85 -9.37 27.10
C ALA A 221 22.49 -9.08 28.57
N GLY A 222 21.39 -8.37 28.85
CA GLY A 222 21.00 -7.95 30.20
C GLY A 222 19.91 -8.79 30.90
N GLY A 223 19.33 -9.79 30.23
CA GLY A 223 18.14 -10.52 30.71
C GLY A 223 18.41 -11.82 31.49
N GLY A 224 19.65 -12.13 31.85
CA GLY A 224 20.00 -13.43 32.41
C GLY A 224 21.09 -13.38 33.48
N ARG A 225 20.72 -12.96 34.70
CA ARG A 225 21.25 -13.45 35.98
C ARG A 225 20.63 -12.67 37.16
N GLY A 226 19.71 -13.34 37.85
CA GLY A 226 19.06 -12.81 39.05
C GLY A 226 18.13 -13.83 39.71
N ALA A 227 18.55 -15.10 39.76
CA ALA A 227 17.96 -16.10 40.63
C ALA A 227 19.11 -16.76 41.40
N GLU A 228 19.68 -15.99 42.33
CA GLU A 228 20.60 -16.53 43.34
C GLU A 228 19.73 -17.04 44.50
N ALA A 229 19.57 -18.37 44.56
CA ALA A 229 18.96 -19.05 45.69
C ALA A 229 19.90 -18.96 46.90
N PRO A 230 19.42 -18.59 48.10
CA PRO A 230 20.25 -18.74 49.29
C PRO A 230 20.31 -20.22 49.70
N ALA A 231 21.55 -20.72 49.74
CA ALA A 231 21.91 -22.02 50.24
C ALA A 231 21.56 -22.16 51.74
N ALA A 232 21.04 -23.33 52.08
CA ALA A 232 20.83 -23.74 53.46
C ALA A 232 22.13 -24.24 54.12
N ALA A 233 22.18 -24.03 55.44
CA ALA A 233 22.89 -24.78 56.49
C ALA A 233 24.38 -24.50 56.75
N SER A 234 24.69 -23.93 57.92
CA SER A 234 25.05 -24.71 59.14
C SER A 234 25.68 -23.80 60.20
N GLY A 235 25.21 -23.90 61.45
CA GLY A 235 25.77 -23.24 62.63
C GLY A 235 24.74 -23.07 63.74
#